data_AF-A0A2H9LNZ6-F1
#
_entry.id   AF-A0A2H9LNZ6-F1
#
_cell.length_a   1.000
_cell.length_b   1.000
_cell.length_c   1.000
_cell.angle_alpha   90.00
_cell.angle_beta   90.00
_cell.angle_gamma   90.00
#
_symmetry.space_group_name_H-M   'P 1'
#
loop_
_entity.id
_entity.type
_entity.pdbx_description
1 polymer ?
#
loop_
_entity_poly.entity_id
_entity_poly.type
_entity_poly.pdbx_seq_one_letter_code
_entity_poly.pdbx_strand_id
1 'polypeptide(L)'
;MTEEVGAHIFVCTNKSEPECLQRRLFGTSKLYADDALMTRSGDLLFLLNISSDVLHGIFQARSDGRKDIAPEAWKGKYPYQVEVGPLGNVQTIENAKKTLQKLGIEWHKPLTEPMTQQLLGLFAPKGSGLIKRTAESTPWGLLAPEKTLARQGRMNAIKATNMLDQEKPTLEATTLWDYPRQSYGKIPKGNNKYPGVTPAFIIWNLLQRYTDPNDLVLDPMCGSGTTIDVCNEEGRRVICYDIAPTRPDILQNDSRTIPLPDDHVDMIFVDSPYGDNIKYNDNPNCIGKISSETEDFYVELERVIKECHRVLKPGKVIAWLIGDQWVKKKFTPVG
;
A
#
# COMPACT_ATOMS: atom_id res chain seq x y z
N MET A 1 -2.53 -4.74 -30.91
CA MET A 1 -2.56 -5.56 -29.68
C MET A 1 -3.53 -4.90 -28.73
N THR A 2 -4.65 -5.55 -28.44
CA THR A 2 -5.72 -5.06 -27.55
C THR A 2 -5.20 -4.98 -26.12
N GLU A 3 -5.41 -3.88 -25.42
CA GLU A 3 -5.20 -3.84 -23.97
C GLU A 3 -6.14 -4.86 -23.33
N GLU A 4 -5.60 -5.81 -22.55
CA GLU A 4 -6.42 -6.73 -21.77
C GLU A 4 -7.29 -5.91 -20.83
N VAL A 5 -8.60 -6.12 -20.90
CA VAL A 5 -9.55 -5.48 -20.00
C VAL A 5 -9.42 -6.15 -18.63
N GLY A 6 -9.05 -5.37 -17.61
CA GLY A 6 -8.94 -5.84 -16.23
C GLY A 6 -10.31 -6.04 -15.59
N ALA A 7 -10.34 -6.72 -14.44
CA ALA A 7 -11.57 -6.82 -13.65
C ALA A 7 -11.34 -6.76 -12.15
N HIS A 8 -12.19 -6.00 -11.45
CA HIS A 8 -12.06 -5.72 -10.02
C HIS A 8 -13.40 -5.81 -9.28
N ILE A 9 -13.36 -6.17 -8.00
CA ILE A 9 -14.52 -6.18 -7.11
C ILE A 9 -14.36 -5.05 -6.09
N PHE A 10 -15.29 -4.09 -6.12
CA PHE A 10 -15.42 -3.07 -5.09
C PHE A 10 -16.37 -3.54 -4.00
N VAL A 11 -16.18 -3.05 -2.77
CA VAL A 11 -17.00 -3.43 -1.62
C VAL A 11 -17.81 -2.26 -1.09
N CYS A 12 -19.06 -2.52 -0.74
CA CYS A 12 -19.93 -1.58 -0.06
C CYS A 12 -20.73 -2.25 1.07
N THR A 13 -21.53 -1.44 1.78
CA THR A 13 -22.48 -1.89 2.80
C THR A 13 -23.86 -1.38 2.43
N ASN A 14 -24.91 -1.84 3.12
CA ASN A 14 -26.28 -1.30 2.95
C ASN A 14 -26.35 0.23 3.09
N LYS A 15 -25.41 0.85 3.82
CA LYS A 15 -25.35 2.31 4.00
C LYS A 15 -24.74 3.04 2.79
N SER A 16 -23.79 2.42 2.08
CA SER A 16 -23.04 3.07 1.00
C SER A 16 -23.50 2.65 -0.40
N GLU A 17 -24.14 1.48 -0.54
CA GLU A 17 -24.62 0.95 -1.82
C GLU A 17 -25.53 1.91 -2.60
N PRO A 18 -26.56 2.56 -1.99
CA PRO A 18 -27.45 3.43 -2.76
C PRO A 18 -26.69 4.58 -3.44
N GLU A 19 -25.73 5.18 -2.72
CA GLU A 19 -24.90 6.25 -3.24
C GLU A 19 -23.94 5.75 -4.34
N CYS A 20 -23.37 4.53 -4.21
CA CYS A 20 -22.56 3.91 -5.27
C CYS A 20 -23.34 3.80 -6.59
N LEU A 21 -24.56 3.25 -6.51
CA LEU A 21 -25.38 2.96 -7.68
C LEU A 21 -25.98 4.24 -8.29
N GLN A 22 -26.41 5.20 -7.45
CA GLN A 22 -26.99 6.47 -7.89
C GLN A 22 -25.95 7.38 -8.53
N ARG A 23 -24.80 7.58 -7.88
CA ARG A 23 -23.72 8.45 -8.39
C ARG A 23 -22.94 7.81 -9.52
N ARG A 24 -23.10 6.50 -9.74
CA ARG A 24 -22.29 5.74 -10.69
C ARG A 24 -20.81 5.89 -10.36
N LEU A 25 -20.49 5.72 -9.08
CA LEU A 25 -19.16 5.95 -8.53
C LEU A 25 -18.87 4.84 -7.52
N PHE A 26 -17.78 4.10 -7.72
CA PHE A 26 -17.29 3.14 -6.73
C PHE A 26 -16.11 3.76 -5.99
N GLY A 27 -16.07 3.57 -4.68
CA GLY A 27 -15.06 4.15 -3.82
C GLY A 27 -14.54 3.15 -2.79
N THR A 28 -13.29 3.32 -2.39
CA THR A 28 -12.67 2.55 -1.32
C THR A 28 -11.88 3.43 -0.36
N SER A 29 -11.59 2.87 0.82
CA SER A 29 -10.74 3.49 1.83
C SER A 29 -9.28 3.38 1.46
N LYS A 30 -8.44 4.20 2.10
CA LYS A 30 -6.98 4.22 1.91
C LYS A 30 -6.30 2.85 2.00
N LEU A 31 -6.76 1.96 2.89
CA LEU A 31 -6.20 0.62 3.08
C LEU A 31 -6.24 -0.27 1.82
N TYR A 32 -7.20 0.00 0.92
CA TYR A 32 -7.42 -0.72 -0.33
C TYR A 32 -7.31 0.22 -1.54
N ALA A 33 -6.60 1.35 -1.38
CA ALA A 33 -6.46 2.36 -2.42
C ALA A 33 -5.90 1.79 -3.72
N ASP A 34 -4.98 0.83 -3.64
CA ASP A 34 -4.33 0.22 -4.80
C ASP A 34 -5.35 -0.43 -5.76
N ASP A 35 -6.42 -1.05 -5.25
CA ASP A 35 -7.46 -1.66 -6.09
C ASP A 35 -8.14 -0.62 -6.98
N ALA A 36 -8.42 0.56 -6.42
CA ALA A 36 -8.96 1.68 -7.17
C ALA A 36 -7.89 2.26 -8.13
N LEU A 37 -6.69 2.57 -7.64
CA LEU A 37 -5.63 3.22 -8.43
C LEU A 37 -5.09 2.35 -9.57
N MET A 38 -5.25 1.02 -9.49
CA MET A 38 -4.93 0.10 -10.59
C MET A 38 -6.03 -0.01 -11.63
N THR A 39 -7.27 0.36 -11.31
CA THR A 39 -8.38 0.33 -12.26
C THR A 39 -8.13 1.31 -13.41
N ARG A 40 -8.35 0.88 -14.64
CA ARG A 40 -8.28 1.69 -15.86
C ARG A 40 -9.65 1.83 -16.50
N SER A 41 -9.87 2.94 -17.19
CA SER A 41 -11.06 3.13 -18.02
C SER A 41 -11.23 1.96 -18.98
N GLY A 42 -12.43 1.38 -19.01
CA GLY A 42 -12.75 0.18 -19.79
C GLY A 42 -12.76 -1.13 -19.00
N ASP A 43 -12.10 -1.18 -17.84
CA ASP A 43 -12.08 -2.37 -16.96
C ASP A 43 -13.48 -2.75 -16.46
N LEU A 44 -13.69 -4.05 -16.21
CA LEU A 44 -14.95 -4.59 -15.71
C LEU A 44 -15.00 -4.52 -14.18
N LEU A 45 -16.10 -4.03 -13.65
CA LEU A 45 -16.25 -3.83 -12.22
C LEU A 45 -17.48 -4.57 -11.70
N PHE A 46 -17.35 -5.08 -10.48
CA PHE A 46 -18.44 -5.66 -9.70
C PHE A 46 -18.52 -4.96 -8.36
N LEU A 47 -19.71 -4.89 -7.78
CA LEU A 47 -19.93 -4.27 -6.46
C LEU A 47 -20.48 -5.32 -5.49
N LEU A 48 -19.68 -5.72 -4.52
CA LEU A 48 -20.07 -6.64 -3.45
C LEU A 48 -20.61 -5.85 -2.25
N ASN A 49 -21.89 -6.02 -1.93
CA ASN A 49 -22.41 -5.55 -0.65
C ASN A 49 -22.20 -6.64 0.41
N ILE A 50 -21.26 -6.39 1.33
CA ILE A 50 -20.91 -7.36 2.38
C ILE A 50 -21.95 -7.48 3.50
N SER A 51 -22.85 -6.49 3.61
CA SER A 51 -23.94 -6.48 4.59
C SER A 51 -25.14 -7.32 4.14
N SER A 52 -25.51 -7.25 2.86
CA SER A 52 -26.60 -8.05 2.28
C SER A 52 -26.13 -9.37 1.66
N ASP A 53 -24.82 -9.56 1.48
CA ASP A 53 -24.22 -10.69 0.77
C ASP A 53 -24.67 -10.81 -0.69
N VAL A 54 -24.75 -9.66 -1.36
CA VAL A 54 -25.18 -9.53 -2.76
C VAL A 54 -24.05 -8.95 -3.61
N LEU A 55 -23.82 -9.57 -4.78
CA LEU A 55 -22.88 -9.06 -5.79
C LEU A 55 -23.66 -8.45 -6.95
N HIS A 56 -23.40 -7.18 -7.24
CA HIS A 56 -23.98 -6.45 -8.36
C HIS A 56 -23.01 -6.43 -9.53
N GLY A 57 -23.52 -6.64 -10.73
CA GLY A 57 -22.72 -6.60 -11.96
C GLY A 57 -23.60 -6.65 -13.21
N ILE A 58 -23.07 -6.39 -14.40
CA ILE A 58 -21.67 -6.02 -14.68
C ILE A 58 -21.59 -4.51 -14.85
N PHE A 59 -20.53 -3.89 -14.35
CA PHE A 59 -20.21 -2.49 -14.60
C PHE A 59 -18.93 -2.39 -15.44
N GLN A 60 -18.75 -1.25 -16.09
CA GLN A 60 -17.54 -0.86 -16.78
C GLN A 60 -16.99 0.44 -16.17
N ALA A 61 -15.69 0.50 -15.91
CA ALA A 61 -15.00 1.72 -15.51
C ALA A 61 -15.11 2.76 -16.64
N ARG A 62 -15.59 3.95 -16.30
CA ARG A 62 -15.70 5.12 -17.19
C ARG A 62 -14.55 6.12 -16.99
N SER A 63 -13.75 5.90 -15.96
CA SER A 63 -12.52 6.64 -15.70
C SER A 63 -11.42 5.70 -15.23
N ASP A 64 -10.17 6.16 -15.29
CA ASP A 64 -9.12 5.60 -14.45
C ASP A 64 -9.46 5.87 -12.98
N GLY A 65 -9.03 4.97 -12.10
CA GLY A 65 -9.17 5.19 -10.67
C GLY A 65 -8.19 6.23 -10.16
N ARG A 66 -8.71 7.16 -9.36
CA ARG A 66 -7.94 8.25 -8.77
C ARG A 66 -8.55 8.69 -7.45
N LYS A 67 -7.77 9.43 -6.68
CA LYS A 67 -8.25 10.04 -5.44
C LYS A 67 -9.16 11.23 -5.77
N ASP A 68 -10.25 11.35 -5.01
CA ASP A 68 -11.13 12.52 -4.93
C ASP A 68 -11.78 12.93 -6.27
N ILE A 69 -12.36 11.96 -7.01
CA ILE A 69 -13.20 12.25 -8.19
C ILE A 69 -14.42 13.11 -7.82
N ALA A 70 -15.13 12.68 -6.77
CA ALA A 70 -16.23 13.36 -6.11
C ALA A 70 -15.93 13.37 -4.60
N PRO A 71 -15.18 14.36 -4.09
CA PRO A 71 -14.70 14.40 -2.71
C PRO A 71 -15.83 14.39 -1.66
N GLU A 72 -17.01 14.88 -2.03
CA GLU A 72 -18.18 14.96 -1.16
C GLU A 72 -18.92 13.62 -1.01
N ALA A 73 -18.66 12.66 -1.91
CA ALA A 73 -19.31 11.35 -1.89
C ALA A 73 -19.02 10.59 -0.58
N TRP A 74 -20.06 9.97 -0.01
CA TRP A 74 -20.01 9.30 1.30
C TRP A 74 -19.39 10.15 2.42
N LYS A 75 -19.52 11.48 2.32
CA LYS A 75 -18.92 12.46 3.25
C LYS A 75 -17.39 12.31 3.35
N GLY A 76 -16.73 11.98 2.24
CA GLY A 76 -15.28 11.84 2.14
C GLY A 76 -14.71 10.52 2.70
N LYS A 77 -15.56 9.57 3.10
CA LYS A 77 -15.11 8.32 3.72
C LYS A 77 -14.34 7.40 2.76
N TYR A 78 -14.63 7.47 1.46
CA TYR A 78 -14.06 6.61 0.43
C TYR A 78 -13.47 7.46 -0.71
N PRO A 79 -12.27 8.04 -0.50
CA PRO A 79 -11.69 9.02 -1.41
C PRO A 79 -11.07 8.39 -2.66
N TYR A 80 -10.72 7.10 -2.66
CA TYR A 80 -10.13 6.44 -3.83
C TYR A 80 -11.24 5.87 -4.71
N GLN A 81 -11.46 6.50 -5.86
CA GLN A 81 -12.72 6.41 -6.58
C GLN A 81 -12.52 6.06 -8.06
N VAL A 82 -13.56 5.46 -8.64
CA VAL A 82 -13.68 5.15 -10.07
C VAL A 82 -15.09 5.49 -10.52
N GLU A 83 -15.24 6.26 -11.60
CA GLU A 83 -16.54 6.44 -12.26
C GLU A 83 -16.92 5.16 -13.00
N VAL A 84 -18.17 4.74 -12.89
CA VAL A 84 -18.61 3.46 -13.45
C VAL A 84 -19.85 3.64 -14.31
N GLY A 85 -20.11 2.72 -15.22
CA GLY A 85 -21.37 2.67 -15.97
C GLY A 85 -21.87 1.23 -16.02
N PRO A 86 -23.18 0.99 -15.95
CA PRO A 86 -23.70 -0.35 -16.12
C PRO A 86 -23.39 -0.86 -17.53
N LEU A 87 -22.97 -2.11 -17.64
CA LEU A 87 -22.80 -2.80 -18.90
C LEU A 87 -24.05 -3.65 -19.18
N GLY A 88 -25.05 -3.03 -19.81
CA GLY A 88 -26.39 -3.60 -19.94
C GLY A 88 -27.22 -3.44 -18.66
N ASN A 89 -28.07 -4.43 -18.37
CA ASN A 89 -28.89 -4.41 -17.15
C ASN A 89 -28.06 -4.93 -15.96
N VAL A 90 -28.02 -4.14 -14.88
CA VAL A 90 -27.38 -4.56 -13.63
C VAL A 90 -28.19 -5.70 -13.03
N GLN A 91 -27.55 -6.85 -12.90
CA GLN A 91 -28.05 -8.05 -12.28
C GLN A 91 -27.41 -8.24 -10.91
N THR A 92 -28.04 -9.08 -10.08
CA THR A 92 -27.57 -9.38 -8.73
C THR A 92 -27.39 -10.88 -8.54
N ILE A 93 -26.37 -11.25 -7.77
CA ILE A 93 -26.13 -12.62 -7.31
C ILE A 93 -26.19 -12.60 -5.79
N GLU A 94 -27.19 -13.27 -5.24
CA GLU A 94 -27.31 -13.51 -3.80
C GLU A 94 -26.34 -14.61 -3.33
N ASN A 95 -26.08 -14.69 -2.02
CA ASN A 95 -25.10 -15.60 -1.43
C ASN A 95 -23.70 -15.43 -2.06
N ALA A 96 -23.31 -14.17 -2.28
CA ALA A 96 -22.11 -13.81 -3.00
C ALA A 96 -20.85 -14.40 -2.37
N LYS A 97 -20.71 -14.36 -1.04
CA LYS A 97 -19.56 -14.96 -0.31
C LYS A 97 -19.35 -16.42 -0.65
N LYS A 98 -20.41 -17.23 -0.61
CA LYS A 98 -20.35 -18.66 -0.96
C LYS A 98 -19.98 -18.87 -2.42
N THR A 99 -20.50 -18.03 -3.30
CA THR A 99 -20.23 -18.09 -4.74
C THR A 99 -18.77 -17.74 -5.05
N LEU A 100 -18.28 -16.63 -4.51
CA LEU A 100 -16.88 -16.19 -4.66
C LEU A 100 -15.91 -17.22 -4.08
N GLN A 101 -16.21 -17.78 -2.89
CA GLN A 101 -15.40 -18.84 -2.29
C GLN A 101 -15.28 -20.08 -3.19
N LYS A 102 -16.38 -20.52 -3.81
CA LYS A 102 -16.37 -21.65 -4.76
C LYS A 102 -15.53 -21.40 -6.01
N LEU A 103 -15.47 -20.14 -6.43
CA LEU A 103 -14.64 -19.71 -7.57
C LEU A 103 -13.18 -19.42 -7.16
N GLY A 104 -12.84 -19.55 -5.87
CA GLY A 104 -11.52 -19.16 -5.36
C GLY A 104 -11.25 -17.67 -5.49
N ILE A 105 -12.30 -16.83 -5.56
CA ILE A 105 -12.19 -15.39 -5.71
C ILE A 105 -12.22 -14.73 -4.33
N GLU A 106 -11.23 -13.88 -4.08
CA GLU A 106 -11.19 -12.99 -2.94
C GLU A 106 -11.39 -11.56 -3.43
N TRP A 107 -12.30 -10.82 -2.80
CA TRP A 107 -12.74 -9.51 -3.32
C TRP A 107 -11.65 -8.43 -3.30
N HIS A 108 -10.65 -8.57 -2.43
CA HIS A 108 -9.52 -7.64 -2.29
C HIS A 108 -8.31 -8.04 -3.16
N LYS A 109 -8.51 -8.97 -4.11
CA LYS A 109 -7.49 -9.43 -5.05
C LYS A 109 -7.94 -9.11 -6.48
N PRO A 110 -7.01 -8.74 -7.38
CA PRO A 110 -7.32 -8.62 -8.80
C PRO A 110 -7.90 -9.92 -9.37
N LEU A 111 -8.91 -9.81 -10.23
CA LEU A 111 -9.47 -10.99 -10.88
C LEU A 111 -8.59 -11.42 -12.04
N THR A 112 -8.17 -12.68 -12.03
CA THR A 112 -7.52 -13.28 -13.20
C THR A 112 -8.52 -13.42 -14.36
N GLU A 113 -8.03 -13.57 -15.59
CA GLU A 113 -8.91 -13.77 -16.75
C GLU A 113 -9.85 -14.99 -16.57
N PRO A 114 -9.40 -16.18 -16.12
CA PRO A 114 -10.30 -17.31 -15.87
C PRO A 114 -11.38 -17.01 -14.84
N MET A 115 -11.03 -16.36 -13.72
CA MET A 115 -11.97 -15.97 -12.69
C MET A 115 -13.01 -14.97 -13.22
N THR A 116 -12.55 -14.01 -14.02
CA THR A 116 -13.41 -13.01 -14.66
C THR A 116 -14.43 -13.69 -15.58
N GLN A 117 -13.98 -14.62 -16.43
CA GLN A 117 -14.88 -15.36 -17.32
C GLN A 117 -15.90 -16.20 -16.56
N GLN A 118 -15.49 -16.87 -15.47
CA GLN A 118 -16.41 -17.61 -14.62
C GLN A 118 -17.45 -16.70 -13.97
N LEU A 119 -17.03 -15.54 -13.46
CA LEU A 119 -17.90 -14.57 -12.83
C LEU A 119 -18.90 -13.97 -13.83
N LEU A 120 -18.43 -13.59 -15.02
CA LEU A 120 -19.29 -13.13 -16.12
C LEU A 120 -20.34 -14.18 -16.50
N GLY A 121 -19.97 -15.46 -16.52
CA GLY A 121 -20.90 -16.56 -16.80
C GLY A 121 -22.06 -16.65 -15.81
N LEU A 122 -21.90 -16.17 -14.57
CA LEU A 122 -22.97 -16.14 -13.57
C LEU A 122 -23.99 -15.02 -13.83
N PHE A 123 -23.59 -13.96 -14.53
CA PHE A 123 -24.46 -12.86 -14.95
C PHE A 123 -25.06 -13.09 -16.36
N ALA A 124 -24.75 -14.21 -17.01
CA ALA A 124 -25.37 -14.56 -18.28
C ALA A 124 -26.82 -15.07 -18.06
N PRO A 125 -27.80 -14.66 -18.89
CA PRO A 125 -29.19 -15.09 -18.72
C PRO A 125 -29.32 -16.61 -18.82
N LYS A 126 -29.98 -17.22 -17.82
CA LYS A 126 -30.30 -18.66 -17.82
C LYS A 126 -31.18 -18.99 -19.03
N GLY A 127 -30.61 -19.67 -20.04
CA GLY A 127 -31.31 -20.04 -21.26
C GLY A 127 -30.71 -19.48 -22.56
N SER A 128 -29.73 -18.58 -22.49
CA SER A 128 -28.80 -18.43 -23.62
C SER A 128 -27.92 -19.67 -23.63
N GLY A 129 -28.18 -20.60 -24.55
CA GLY A 129 -27.22 -21.65 -24.85
C GLY A 129 -25.83 -21.04 -25.00
N LEU A 130 -24.78 -21.78 -24.61
CA LEU A 130 -23.39 -21.47 -24.90
C LEU A 130 -23.35 -20.65 -26.19
N ILE A 131 -22.85 -19.41 -26.12
CA ILE A 131 -22.47 -18.69 -27.32
C ILE A 131 -21.58 -19.68 -28.07
N LYS A 132 -22.15 -20.32 -29.10
CA LYS A 132 -21.43 -21.23 -29.96
C LYS A 132 -20.38 -20.33 -30.57
N ARG A 133 -19.13 -20.57 -30.17
CA ARG A 133 -17.93 -20.04 -30.82
C ARG A 133 -18.10 -20.25 -32.33
N THR A 134 -18.45 -19.19 -33.05
CA THR A 134 -17.93 -19.00 -34.39
C THR A 134 -16.60 -18.29 -34.20
N ALA A 135 -15.54 -18.85 -34.75
CA ALA A 135 -14.16 -18.53 -34.43
C ALA A 135 -13.69 -17.13 -34.88
N GLU A 136 -14.58 -16.18 -35.16
CA GLU A 136 -14.23 -14.92 -35.83
C GLU A 136 -14.91 -13.65 -35.29
N SER A 137 -15.56 -13.68 -34.13
CA SER A 137 -16.02 -12.42 -33.51
C SER A 137 -15.89 -12.44 -31.99
N THR A 138 -14.76 -11.95 -31.50
CA THR A 138 -14.66 -11.49 -30.13
C THR A 138 -15.59 -10.27 -29.95
N PRO A 139 -16.38 -10.18 -28.86
CA PRO A 139 -17.20 -8.99 -28.55
C PRO A 139 -16.40 -7.68 -28.45
N TRP A 140 -15.07 -7.80 -28.41
CA TRP A 140 -14.09 -6.74 -28.26
C TRP A 140 -13.90 -5.84 -29.50
N GLY A 141 -14.45 -6.20 -30.67
CA GLY A 141 -14.22 -5.47 -31.92
C GLY A 141 -14.96 -4.13 -32.09
N LEU A 142 -15.95 -3.84 -31.23
CA LEU A 142 -16.87 -2.71 -31.44
C LEU A 142 -16.59 -1.47 -30.58
N LEU A 143 -15.56 -1.47 -29.71
CA LEU A 143 -15.36 -0.41 -28.71
C LEU A 143 -13.92 0.15 -28.61
N ALA A 144 -13.06 -0.03 -29.62
CA ALA A 144 -11.69 0.49 -29.54
C ALA A 144 -11.50 1.81 -30.32
N PRO A 145 -11.20 2.94 -29.65
CA PRO A 145 -10.35 3.99 -30.20
C PRO A 145 -8.85 3.67 -29.96
N GLU A 146 -8.01 4.27 -30.80
CA GLU A 146 -6.58 3.97 -31.01
C GLU A 146 -5.58 4.38 -29.91
N LYS A 147 -4.55 3.51 -29.76
CA LYS A 147 -3.11 3.71 -29.41
C LYS A 147 -2.74 4.21 -28.00
N THR A 148 -1.65 3.84 -27.31
CA THR A 148 -0.64 2.74 -27.21
C THR A 148 0.25 3.11 -26.00
N LEU A 149 0.58 2.21 -25.04
CA LEU A 149 1.90 2.07 -24.31
C LEU A 149 1.89 1.23 -22.97
N ALA A 150 0.88 0.46 -22.58
CA ALA A 150 0.80 -0.07 -21.19
C ALA A 150 1.44 -1.45 -20.87
N ARG A 151 1.93 -2.22 -21.84
CA ARG A 151 2.14 -3.69 -21.68
C ARG A 151 3.24 -4.11 -20.69
N GLN A 152 4.34 -3.37 -20.56
CA GLN A 152 5.47 -3.78 -19.70
C GLN A 152 5.18 -3.53 -18.20
N GLY A 153 4.36 -2.52 -17.86
CA GLY A 153 3.99 -2.21 -16.47
C GLY A 153 3.00 -3.19 -15.86
N ARG A 154 2.08 -3.75 -16.67
CA ARG A 154 1.01 -4.65 -16.21
C ARG A 154 1.50 -6.01 -15.70
N MET A 155 2.44 -6.66 -16.39
CA MET A 155 2.95 -7.97 -15.93
C MET A 155 3.74 -7.86 -14.62
N ASN A 156 4.43 -6.73 -14.40
CA ASN A 156 5.12 -6.47 -13.15
C ASN A 156 4.12 -6.13 -12.02
N ALA A 157 3.03 -5.39 -12.32
CA ALA A 157 1.96 -5.12 -11.37
C ALA A 157 1.19 -6.39 -10.97
N ILE A 158 0.84 -7.28 -11.93
CA ILE A 158 0.13 -8.54 -11.66
C ILE A 158 1.00 -9.53 -10.86
N LYS A 159 2.31 -9.59 -11.13
CA LYS A 159 3.26 -10.35 -10.31
C LYS A 159 3.42 -9.75 -8.91
N ALA A 160 3.45 -8.42 -8.79
CA ALA A 160 3.48 -7.74 -7.51
C ALA A 160 2.21 -8.02 -6.69
N THR A 161 1.01 -7.95 -7.30
CA THR A 161 -0.26 -8.22 -6.62
C THR A 161 -0.43 -9.66 -6.14
N ASN A 162 0.16 -10.65 -6.83
CA ASN A 162 0.23 -12.02 -6.31
C ASN A 162 1.23 -12.20 -5.16
N MET A 163 2.11 -11.22 -4.90
CA MET A 163 3.03 -11.20 -3.77
C MET A 163 2.53 -10.36 -2.57
N LEU A 164 1.51 -9.52 -2.76
CA LEU A 164 0.86 -8.69 -1.72
C LEU A 164 -0.07 -9.48 -0.77
N ASP A 165 -0.06 -10.81 -0.87
CA ASP A 165 -0.92 -11.71 -0.10
C ASP A 165 -0.32 -12.02 1.29
N GLN A 166 -0.47 -11.05 2.17
CA GLN A 166 -0.07 -11.11 3.57
C GLN A 166 -1.26 -10.61 4.39
N GLU A 167 -1.59 -11.26 5.50
CA GLU A 167 -2.56 -10.72 6.47
C GLU A 167 -2.12 -9.29 6.84
N LYS A 168 -2.76 -8.28 6.24
CA LYS A 168 -2.47 -6.87 6.52
C LYS A 168 -2.73 -6.65 8.02
N PRO A 169 -1.82 -5.99 8.75
CA PRO A 169 -2.01 -5.72 10.16
C PRO A 169 -3.30 -4.94 10.43
N THR A 170 -3.77 -4.99 11.67
CA THR A 170 -4.82 -4.08 12.13
C THR A 170 -4.22 -2.70 12.39
N LEU A 171 -4.93 -1.65 11.99
CA LEU A 171 -4.53 -0.27 12.26
C LEU A 171 -4.64 0.04 13.76
N GLU A 172 -3.51 0.30 14.41
CA GLU A 172 -3.45 0.55 15.85
C GLU A 172 -3.75 2.02 16.18
N ALA A 173 -4.98 2.30 16.63
CA ALA A 173 -5.50 3.66 16.83
C ALA A 173 -5.10 4.34 18.15
N THR A 174 -4.53 3.61 19.11
CA THR A 174 -4.14 4.13 20.43
C THR A 174 -2.67 4.57 20.44
N THR A 175 -2.18 5.03 21.60
CA THR A 175 -0.77 5.35 21.83
C THR A 175 0.05 4.18 22.35
N LEU A 176 -0.57 3.00 22.54
CA LEU A 176 0.10 1.78 22.99
C LEU A 176 -0.07 0.73 21.90
N TRP A 177 1.02 0.40 21.23
CA TRP A 177 1.03 -0.61 20.17
C TRP A 177 1.72 -1.87 20.67
N ASP A 178 1.03 -3.00 20.61
CA ASP A 178 1.56 -4.30 21.00
C ASP A 178 1.63 -5.22 19.77
N TYR A 179 2.85 -5.65 19.43
CA TYR A 179 3.10 -6.48 18.27
C TYR A 179 3.77 -7.79 18.70
N PRO A 180 3.14 -8.95 18.44
CA PRO A 180 3.63 -10.23 18.96
C PRO A 180 4.90 -10.73 18.25
N ARG A 181 5.28 -10.11 17.12
CA ARG A 181 6.41 -10.51 16.27
C ARG A 181 7.00 -9.28 15.57
N GLN A 182 8.24 -9.41 15.07
CA GLN A 182 8.91 -8.34 14.34
C GLN A 182 8.32 -8.09 12.94
N SER A 183 7.93 -9.14 12.22
CA SER A 183 7.38 -9.07 10.86
C SER A 183 5.94 -9.56 10.81
N TYR A 184 5.12 -8.93 9.96
CA TYR A 184 3.79 -9.42 9.60
C TYR A 184 3.84 -10.19 8.28
N GLY A 185 2.84 -11.05 8.09
CA GLY A 185 2.74 -11.93 6.94
C GLY A 185 3.81 -13.04 6.90
N LYS A 186 3.96 -13.66 5.73
CA LYS A 186 4.92 -14.74 5.41
C LYS A 186 6.27 -14.26 4.87
N ILE A 187 6.35 -13.06 4.30
CA ILE A 187 7.57 -12.47 3.74
C ILE A 187 8.25 -11.67 4.86
N PRO A 188 9.44 -12.08 5.31
CA PRO A 188 10.20 -11.35 6.32
C PRO A 188 10.54 -9.94 5.86
N LYS A 189 10.54 -8.98 6.79
CA LYS A 189 10.88 -7.57 6.54
C LYS A 189 12.11 -7.20 7.36
N GLY A 190 13.14 -6.69 6.69
CA GLY A 190 14.48 -6.51 7.25
C GLY A 190 15.19 -7.84 7.53
N ASN A 191 16.27 -7.79 8.30
CA ASN A 191 17.04 -8.96 8.71
C ASN A 191 16.93 -9.15 10.23
N ASN A 192 16.32 -10.25 10.67
CA ASN A 192 16.14 -10.55 12.10
C ASN A 192 17.44 -10.78 12.88
N LYS A 193 18.58 -10.93 12.19
CA LYS A 193 19.91 -11.00 12.81
C LYS A 193 20.56 -9.62 12.98
N TYR A 194 19.99 -8.56 12.41
CA TYR A 194 20.50 -7.20 12.58
C TYR A 194 20.19 -6.70 14.00
N PRO A 195 21.18 -6.20 14.75
CA PRO A 195 20.95 -5.66 16.08
C PRO A 195 19.99 -4.47 16.04
N GLY A 196 18.90 -4.52 16.82
CA GLY A 196 17.90 -3.46 16.85
C GLY A 196 17.03 -3.39 15.59
N VAL A 197 16.78 -4.51 14.91
CA VAL A 197 15.86 -4.55 13.76
C VAL A 197 14.48 -3.96 14.12
N THR A 198 14.06 -2.95 13.35
CA THR A 198 12.79 -2.27 13.54
C THR A 198 11.60 -3.24 13.35
N PRO A 199 10.60 -3.26 14.25
CA PRO A 199 9.34 -3.96 14.03
C PRO A 199 8.57 -3.38 12.83
N ALA A 200 8.29 -4.22 11.83
CA ALA A 200 7.62 -3.80 10.60
C ALA A 200 6.23 -3.21 10.81
N PHE A 201 5.55 -3.64 11.88
CA PHE A 201 4.22 -3.15 12.23
C PHE A 201 4.21 -1.65 12.56
N ILE A 202 5.28 -1.12 13.16
CA ILE A 202 5.42 0.32 13.45
C ILE A 202 5.41 1.10 12.14
N ILE A 203 6.29 0.72 11.21
CA ILE A 203 6.38 1.37 9.89
C ILE A 203 5.05 1.26 9.17
N TRP A 204 4.44 0.07 9.12
CA TRP A 204 3.16 -0.13 8.46
C TRP A 204 2.07 0.81 9.01
N ASN A 205 1.91 0.86 10.34
CA ASN A 205 0.89 1.69 10.99
C ASN A 205 1.13 3.19 10.71
N LEU A 206 2.38 3.63 10.70
CA LEU A 206 2.76 5.01 10.37
C LEU A 206 2.48 5.34 8.90
N LEU A 207 2.82 4.45 7.96
CA LEU A 207 2.55 4.68 6.54
C LEU A 207 1.04 4.82 6.28
N GLN A 208 0.21 3.93 6.84
CA GLN A 208 -1.25 4.02 6.66
C GLN A 208 -1.81 5.36 7.19
N ARG A 209 -1.20 5.92 8.24
CA ARG A 209 -1.62 7.20 8.84
C ARG A 209 -1.18 8.41 8.03
N TYR A 210 0.10 8.47 7.71
CA TYR A 210 0.74 9.73 7.33
C TYR A 210 1.13 9.83 5.85
N THR A 211 1.00 8.75 5.08
CA THR A 211 1.39 8.72 3.65
C THR A 211 0.27 8.19 2.78
N ASP A 212 0.06 8.74 1.59
CA ASP A 212 -0.79 8.10 0.57
C ASP A 212 0.05 7.17 -0.35
N PRO A 213 -0.57 6.25 -1.11
CA PRO A 213 0.17 5.49 -2.11
C PRO A 213 0.97 6.40 -3.05
N ASN A 214 2.16 5.96 -3.45
CA ASN A 214 3.19 6.70 -4.20
C ASN A 214 3.89 7.87 -3.47
N ASP A 215 3.48 8.24 -2.25
CA ASP A 215 4.25 9.18 -1.43
C ASP A 215 5.69 8.67 -1.24
N LEU A 216 6.63 9.61 -1.13
CA LEU A 216 8.04 9.32 -0.94
C LEU A 216 8.41 9.30 0.55
N VAL A 217 8.84 8.13 1.03
CA VAL A 217 9.31 7.90 2.39
C VAL A 217 10.84 7.92 2.41
N LEU A 218 11.41 8.58 3.41
CA LEU A 218 12.85 8.56 3.66
C LEU A 218 13.14 7.87 4.99
N ASP A 219 14.16 7.03 4.99
CA ASP A 219 14.78 6.50 6.20
C ASP A 219 16.29 6.72 6.13
N PRO A 220 16.85 7.66 6.91
CA PRO A 220 18.26 8.01 6.84
C PRO A 220 19.17 7.09 7.66
N MET A 221 18.60 6.13 8.41
CA MET A 221 19.31 5.19 9.29
C MET A 221 18.71 3.78 9.15
N CYS A 222 18.62 3.32 7.91
CA CYS A 222 17.71 2.24 7.51
C CYS A 222 18.14 0.83 7.97
N GLY A 223 19.37 0.68 8.50
CA GLY A 223 19.86 -0.54 9.09
C GLY A 223 19.75 -1.73 8.13
N SER A 224 18.90 -2.70 8.47
CA SER A 224 18.65 -3.88 7.61
C SER A 224 17.59 -3.71 6.52
N GLY A 225 16.92 -2.56 6.47
CA GLY A 225 15.98 -2.23 5.39
C GLY A 225 14.51 -2.57 5.64
N THR A 226 14.06 -2.69 6.89
CA THR A 226 12.63 -2.94 7.19
C THR A 226 11.72 -1.90 6.52
N THR A 227 12.13 -0.62 6.52
CA THR A 227 11.37 0.46 5.87
C THR A 227 11.21 0.25 4.37
N ILE A 228 12.24 -0.25 3.68
CA ILE A 228 12.16 -0.54 2.25
C ILE A 228 11.12 -1.62 1.99
N ASP A 229 11.19 -2.71 2.75
CA ASP A 229 10.33 -3.88 2.50
C ASP A 229 8.86 -3.55 2.74
N VAL A 230 8.57 -2.79 3.81
CA VAL A 230 7.20 -2.32 4.09
C VAL A 230 6.73 -1.29 3.07
N CYS A 231 7.57 -0.33 2.65
CA CYS A 231 7.17 0.66 1.64
C CYS A 231 6.87 0.01 0.28
N ASN A 232 7.71 -0.93 -0.15
CA ASN A 232 7.51 -1.65 -1.41
C ASN A 232 6.22 -2.48 -1.39
N GLU A 233 5.96 -3.17 -0.28
CA GLU A 233 4.72 -3.94 -0.11
C GLU A 233 3.49 -3.03 -0.07
N GLU A 234 3.60 -1.84 0.52
CA GLU A 234 2.47 -0.93 0.65
C GLU A 234 2.38 0.13 -0.48
N GLY A 235 3.14 -0.02 -1.56
CA GLY A 235 3.05 0.88 -2.72
C GLY A 235 3.53 2.30 -2.44
N ARG A 236 4.51 2.49 -1.56
CA ARG A 236 5.18 3.77 -1.30
C ARG A 236 6.54 3.80 -1.98
N ARG A 237 6.95 4.97 -2.46
CA ARG A 237 8.33 5.16 -2.92
C ARG A 237 9.22 5.31 -1.70
N VAL A 238 10.44 4.82 -1.74
CA VAL A 238 11.34 4.84 -0.59
C VAL A 238 12.77 5.17 -0.99
N ILE A 239 13.43 5.98 -0.17
CA ILE A 239 14.87 6.21 -0.20
C ILE A 239 15.40 5.83 1.17
N CYS A 240 16.38 4.92 1.19
CA CYS A 240 17.04 4.49 2.41
C CYS A 240 18.53 4.81 2.35
N TYR A 241 19.02 5.44 3.42
CA TYR A 241 20.43 5.63 3.67
C TYR A 241 20.87 4.83 4.89
N ASP A 242 22.14 4.45 4.91
CA ASP A 242 22.83 4.03 6.11
C ASP A 242 24.32 4.37 5.99
N ILE A 243 24.99 4.59 7.11
CA ILE A 243 26.43 4.86 7.12
C ILE A 243 27.25 3.59 6.82
N ALA A 244 26.66 2.41 7.03
CA ALA A 244 27.21 1.11 6.73
C ALA A 244 26.13 0.19 6.12
N PRO A 245 25.79 0.37 4.83
CA PRO A 245 24.71 -0.38 4.17
C PRO A 245 24.88 -1.90 4.27
N THR A 246 23.79 -2.61 4.58
CA THR A 246 23.78 -4.08 4.68
C THR A 246 23.21 -4.78 3.45
N ARG A 247 22.67 -4.02 2.49
CA ARG A 247 22.04 -4.52 1.26
C ARG A 247 22.23 -3.50 0.11
N PRO A 248 22.21 -3.95 -1.17
CA PRO A 248 22.58 -3.09 -2.32
C PRO A 248 21.64 -1.91 -2.60
N ASP A 249 20.40 -1.98 -2.16
CA ASP A 249 19.36 -0.96 -2.32
C ASP A 249 19.27 0.02 -1.13
N ILE A 250 20.21 -0.07 -0.19
CA ILE A 250 20.49 0.99 0.79
C ILE A 250 21.70 1.79 0.28
N LEU A 251 21.53 3.11 0.18
CA LEU A 251 22.58 4.01 -0.26
C LEU A 251 23.51 4.38 0.91
N GLN A 252 24.83 4.34 0.69
CA GLN A 252 25.77 4.75 1.74
C GLN A 252 25.73 6.26 1.95
N ASN A 253 25.34 6.72 3.14
CA ASN A 253 25.36 8.14 3.48
C ASN A 253 25.36 8.37 5.00
N ASP A 254 25.91 9.50 5.43
CA ASP A 254 25.81 9.97 6.81
C ASP A 254 24.53 10.79 6.99
N SER A 255 23.66 10.40 7.92
CA SER A 255 22.36 11.06 8.17
C SER A 255 22.47 12.51 8.62
N ARG A 256 23.68 12.99 8.99
CA ARG A 256 23.97 14.40 9.27
C ARG A 256 24.16 15.24 8.00
N THR A 257 24.12 14.62 6.82
CA THR A 257 24.18 15.30 5.52
C THR A 257 23.38 14.48 4.50
N ILE A 258 22.09 14.78 4.35
CA ILE A 258 21.19 14.01 3.48
C ILE A 258 21.27 14.57 2.05
N PRO A 259 21.67 13.78 1.03
CA PRO A 259 21.89 14.26 -0.33
C PRO A 259 20.57 14.38 -1.12
N LEU A 260 19.60 15.08 -0.53
CA LEU A 260 18.30 15.40 -1.11
C LEU A 260 18.06 16.91 -1.05
N PRO A 261 17.29 17.47 -2.01
CA PRO A 261 16.82 18.85 -1.94
C PRO A 261 15.96 19.10 -0.71
N ASP A 262 15.75 20.38 -0.40
CA ASP A 262 14.77 20.83 0.59
C ASP A 262 13.35 20.43 0.15
N ASP A 263 12.43 20.24 1.10
CA ASP A 263 11.00 19.96 0.85
C ASP A 263 10.74 18.80 -0.15
N HIS A 264 11.51 17.71 -0.06
CA HIS A 264 11.53 16.65 -1.07
C HIS A 264 10.64 15.45 -0.73
N VAL A 265 10.54 15.07 0.55
CA VAL A 265 9.93 13.80 0.98
C VAL A 265 8.61 14.01 1.72
N ASP A 266 7.74 13.00 1.66
CA ASP A 266 6.37 13.03 2.18
C ASP A 266 6.23 12.45 3.60
N MET A 267 7.22 11.69 4.06
CA MET A 267 7.36 11.22 5.44
C MET A 267 8.81 10.81 5.69
N ILE A 268 9.27 10.98 6.92
CA ILE A 268 10.55 10.42 7.36
C ILE A 268 10.30 9.45 8.50
N PHE A 269 10.90 8.27 8.42
CA PHE A 269 11.00 7.33 9.54
C PHE A 269 12.46 7.25 9.98
N VAL A 270 12.72 7.35 11.27
CA VAL A 270 14.07 7.24 11.84
C VAL A 270 14.03 6.24 12.99
N ASP A 271 14.87 5.21 12.96
CA ASP A 271 15.18 4.34 14.10
C ASP A 271 16.66 4.53 14.42
N SER A 272 16.97 5.56 15.22
CA SER A 272 18.36 5.94 15.48
C SER A 272 19.01 4.98 16.48
N PRO A 273 20.35 4.92 16.57
CA PRO A 273 21.00 4.35 17.75
C PRO A 273 20.49 5.01 19.04
N TYR A 274 20.38 4.25 20.13
CA TYR A 274 19.91 4.75 21.45
C TYR A 274 21.07 5.07 22.41
N GLY A 275 22.30 5.02 21.90
CA GLY A 275 23.55 5.14 22.65
C GLY A 275 24.57 4.10 22.17
N ASP A 276 25.51 3.77 23.04
CA ASP A 276 26.68 2.93 22.79
C ASP A 276 26.56 1.48 23.30
N ASN A 277 25.37 1.07 23.74
CA ASN A 277 25.11 -0.27 24.28
C ASN A 277 25.04 -1.37 23.20
N ILE A 278 24.91 -0.99 21.92
CA ILE A 278 24.83 -1.92 20.79
C ILE A 278 25.91 -1.58 19.78
N LYS A 279 26.66 -2.60 19.35
CA LYS A 279 27.63 -2.47 18.26
C LYS A 279 26.96 -2.72 16.92
N TYR A 280 26.61 -1.64 16.20
CA TYR A 280 25.98 -1.73 14.88
C TYR A 280 26.98 -2.00 13.75
N ASN A 281 28.10 -1.25 13.72
CA ASN A 281 29.12 -1.34 12.68
C ASN A 281 30.47 -0.74 13.15
N ASP A 282 31.51 -0.87 12.32
CA ASP A 282 32.85 -0.37 12.62
C ASP A 282 33.15 1.04 12.07
N ASN A 283 32.20 1.69 11.38
CA ASN A 283 32.40 3.04 10.82
C ASN A 283 32.74 4.05 11.95
N PRO A 284 33.82 4.84 11.84
CA PRO A 284 34.22 5.78 12.90
C PRO A 284 33.15 6.85 13.20
N ASN A 285 32.32 7.18 12.21
CA ASN A 285 31.30 8.21 12.30
C ASN A 285 29.95 7.69 12.83
N CYS A 286 29.86 6.42 13.23
CA CYS A 286 28.64 5.80 13.74
C CYS A 286 28.21 6.43 15.08
N ILE A 287 27.03 7.07 15.10
CA ILE A 287 26.44 7.69 16.32
C ILE A 287 26.23 6.66 17.43
N GLY A 288 25.97 5.39 17.08
CA GLY A 288 25.85 4.29 18.04
C GLY A 288 27.15 3.92 18.76
N LYS A 289 28.22 4.71 18.62
CA LYS A 289 29.45 4.63 19.41
C LYS A 289 29.57 5.74 20.45
N ILE A 290 28.63 6.68 20.46
CA ILE A 290 28.58 7.81 21.40
C ILE A 290 27.64 7.42 22.53
N SER A 291 28.08 7.62 23.78
CA SER A 291 27.25 7.34 24.95
C SER A 291 26.11 8.35 25.03
N SER A 292 24.86 7.86 25.20
CA SER A 292 23.70 8.73 25.43
C SER A 292 23.73 9.43 26.79
N GLU A 293 24.71 9.13 27.65
CA GLU A 293 24.96 9.90 28.88
C GLU A 293 25.71 11.23 28.63
N THR A 294 26.08 11.52 27.38
CA THR A 294 26.88 12.70 27.01
C THR A 294 26.12 13.63 26.08
N GLU A 295 26.39 14.94 26.19
CA GLU A 295 25.81 15.97 25.32
C GLU A 295 26.15 15.74 23.84
N ASP A 296 27.33 15.18 23.54
CA ASP A 296 27.78 14.90 22.18
C ASP A 296 26.78 14.00 21.42
N PHE A 297 26.14 13.05 22.10
CA PHE A 297 25.13 12.20 21.49
C PHE A 297 23.94 13.03 20.98
N TYR A 298 23.43 13.94 21.81
CA TYR A 298 22.29 14.78 21.48
C TYR A 298 22.63 15.84 20.44
N VAL A 299 23.86 16.38 20.46
CA VAL A 299 24.35 17.30 19.41
C VAL A 299 24.37 16.61 18.03
N GLU A 300 24.78 15.34 17.98
CA GLU A 300 24.79 14.60 16.72
C GLU A 300 23.37 14.23 16.25
N LEU A 301 22.43 13.90 17.16
CA LEU A 301 21.02 13.74 16.80
C LEU A 301 20.37 15.05 16.34
N GLU A 302 20.74 16.19 16.94
CA GLU A 302 20.26 17.51 16.52
C GLU A 302 20.67 17.82 15.07
N ARG A 303 21.87 17.40 14.65
CA ARG A 303 22.30 17.53 13.25
C ARG A 303 21.45 16.70 12.31
N VAL A 304 21.09 15.48 12.72
CA VAL A 304 20.21 14.60 11.95
C VAL A 304 18.80 15.20 11.84
N ILE A 305 18.21 15.68 12.94
CA ILE A 305 16.84 16.24 12.89
C ILE A 305 16.77 17.51 12.05
N LYS A 306 17.83 18.33 12.02
CA LYS A 306 17.93 19.50 11.14
C LYS A 306 17.89 19.10 9.67
N GLU A 307 18.63 18.07 9.28
CA GLU A 307 18.58 17.55 7.90
C GLU A 307 17.24 16.91 7.57
N CYS A 308 16.66 16.12 8.49
CA CYS A 308 15.33 15.56 8.32
C CYS A 308 14.28 16.67 8.12
N HIS A 309 14.31 17.73 8.94
CA HIS A 309 13.41 18.87 8.80
C HIS A 309 13.60 19.58 7.46
N ARG A 310 14.85 19.79 7.02
CA ARG A 310 15.17 20.45 5.75
C ARG A 310 14.57 19.71 4.55
N VAL A 311 14.68 18.39 4.51
CA VAL A 311 14.23 17.59 3.35
C VAL A 311 12.74 17.22 3.41
N LEU A 312 12.07 17.41 4.54
CA LEU A 312 10.64 17.10 4.72
C LEU A 312 9.77 18.22 4.17
N LYS A 313 8.75 17.88 3.36
CA LYS A 313 7.78 18.87 2.88
C LYS A 313 6.99 19.51 4.03
N PRO A 314 6.55 20.78 3.89
CA PRO A 314 5.72 21.44 4.89
C PRO A 314 4.43 20.66 5.18
N GLY A 315 4.10 20.49 6.47
CA GLY A 315 2.89 19.79 6.91
C GLY A 315 2.97 18.26 6.87
N LYS A 316 4.11 17.68 6.47
CA LYS A 316 4.38 16.24 6.56
C LYS A 316 5.00 15.88 7.91
N VAL A 317 5.21 14.59 8.15
CA VAL A 317 5.52 14.05 9.48
C VAL A 317 6.89 13.35 9.51
N ILE A 318 7.62 13.58 10.60
CA ILE A 318 8.76 12.75 11.03
C ILE A 318 8.25 11.81 12.12
N ALA A 319 8.48 10.53 11.95
CA ALA A 319 8.31 9.54 13.00
C ALA A 319 9.69 9.06 13.45
N TRP A 320 10.01 9.26 14.72
CA TRP A 320 11.29 8.89 15.30
C TRP A 320 11.09 7.83 16.37
N LEU A 321 11.60 6.62 16.13
CA LEU A 321 11.68 5.55 17.10
C LEU A 321 12.97 5.70 17.90
N ILE A 322 12.82 5.91 19.21
CA ILE A 322 13.92 6.03 20.15
C ILE A 322 13.50 5.42 21.49
N GLY A 323 14.45 4.81 22.20
CA GLY A 323 14.20 4.16 23.48
C GLY A 323 15.20 4.58 24.54
N ASP A 324 14.72 4.64 25.79
CA ASP A 324 15.57 4.94 26.94
C ASP A 324 16.64 3.87 27.16
N GLN A 325 17.78 4.28 27.68
CA GLN A 325 18.89 3.38 27.97
C GLN A 325 18.85 2.91 29.43
N TRP A 326 19.00 1.59 29.63
CA TRP A 326 19.24 1.01 30.95
C TRP A 326 20.55 0.23 30.97
N VAL A 327 21.61 0.82 31.54
CA VAL A 327 22.95 0.23 31.60
C VAL A 327 23.44 0.21 33.03
N LYS A 328 23.90 -0.96 33.52
CA LYS A 328 24.52 -1.10 34.86
C LYS A 328 23.72 -0.47 36.02
N LYS A 329 22.38 -0.60 36.00
CA LYS A 329 21.43 0.00 36.97
C LYS A 329 21.32 1.52 36.92
N LYS A 330 21.79 2.15 35.86
CA LYS A 330 21.56 3.56 35.55
C LYS A 330 20.54 3.64 34.40
N PHE A 331 19.55 4.49 34.61
CA PHE A 331 18.55 4.87 33.63
C PHE A 331 18.95 6.20 33.01
N THR A 332 18.97 6.25 31.69
CA THR A 332 19.21 7.48 30.92
C THR A 332 18.02 7.69 30.02
N PRO A 333 17.19 8.73 30.25
CA PRO A 333 16.11 9.06 29.35
C PRO A 333 16.69 9.59 28.04
N VAL A 334 16.23 9.03 26.92
CA VAL A 334 16.69 9.41 25.57
C VAL A 334 15.52 9.92 24.72
N GLY A 335 14.32 9.41 24.96
CA GLY A 335 13.10 9.76 24.20
C GLY A 335 12.33 10.97 24.69
#